data_AF-A0A0E0EYM2-F1
#
_entry.id   AF-A0A0E0EYM2-F1
#
_cell.length_a   1.000
_cell.length_b   1.000
_cell.length_c   1.000
_cell.angle_alpha   90.00
_cell.angle_beta   90.00
_cell.angle_gamma   90.00
#
_symmetry.space_group_name_H-M   'P 1'
#
loop_
_entity.id
_entity.type
_entity.pdbx_description
1 polymer ?
#
loop_
_entity_poly.entity_id
_entity_poly.type
_entity_poly.pdbx_seq_one_letter_code
_entity_poly.pdbx_strand_id
1 'polypeptide(L)' 'MAASQGKIVPARGPADFGWDPVFQPDGFDQTYAEMPKSVKNQISHRGKALALVKEHFAIANYKVQNDGSA' A
#
# COMPACT_ATOMS: atom_id res chain seq x y z
N MET A 1 4.67 3.97 -12.10
CA MET A 1 4.86 4.85 -10.92
C MET A 1 4.22 4.21 -9.69
N ALA A 2 4.90 4.19 -8.55
CA ALA A 2 4.40 3.59 -7.31
C ALA A 2 3.55 4.53 -6.44
N ALA A 3 3.22 5.74 -6.93
CA ALA A 3 2.42 6.69 -6.16
C ALA A 3 0.93 6.30 -6.09
N SER A 4 0.26 6.75 -5.04
CA SER A 4 -1.20 6.76 -4.94
C SER A 4 -1.68 8.18 -5.20
N GLN A 5 -2.40 8.37 -6.30
CA GLN A 5 -3.09 9.63 -6.56
C GLN A 5 -4.41 9.66 -5.80
N GLY A 6 -4.84 10.85 -5.42
CA GLY A 6 -5.99 11.06 -4.56
C GLY A 6 -6.13 12.51 -4.14
N LYS A 7 -7.07 12.75 -3.23
CA LYS A 7 -7.42 14.07 -2.72
C LYS A 7 -7.45 14.08 -1.19
N ILE A 8 -7.19 15.27 -0.63
CA ILE A 8 -7.35 15.53 0.79
C ILE A 8 -8.82 15.86 1.07
N VAL A 9 -9.39 15.23 2.09
CA VAL A 9 -10.80 15.32 2.47
C VAL A 9 -10.94 15.50 3.99
N PRO A 10 -12.09 15.97 4.49
CA PRO A 10 -12.39 15.93 5.91
C PRO A 10 -12.21 14.52 6.47
N ALA A 11 -11.68 14.42 7.69
CA ALA A 11 -11.30 13.16 8.31
C ALA A 11 -12.50 12.20 8.43
N ARG A 12 -12.32 10.94 7.98
CA ARG A 12 -13.29 9.85 8.13
C ARG A 12 -12.58 8.53 8.45
N GLY A 13 -13.25 7.66 9.21
CA GLY A 13 -12.69 6.38 9.66
C GLY A 13 -11.79 6.49 10.91
N PRO A 14 -11.23 5.36 11.39
CA PRO A 14 -10.38 5.32 12.58
C PRO A 14 -9.04 6.05 12.42
N ALA A 15 -8.63 6.81 13.43
CA ALA A 15 -7.36 7.56 13.44
C ALA A 15 -6.17 6.74 13.95
N ASP A 16 -6.16 5.43 13.67
CA ASP A 16 -5.16 4.50 14.22
C ASP A 16 -3.77 4.69 13.60
N PHE A 17 -3.69 5.27 12.40
CA PHE A 17 -2.43 5.41 11.66
C PHE A 17 -2.36 6.70 10.84
N GLY A 18 -1.60 7.67 11.34
CA GLY A 18 -1.15 8.84 10.58
C GLY A 18 -2.28 9.59 9.88
N TRP A 19 -2.09 9.83 8.58
CA TRP A 19 -2.97 10.65 7.74
C TRP A 19 -4.03 9.84 6.96
N ASP A 20 -4.14 8.54 7.22
CA ASP A 20 -5.13 7.67 6.56
C ASP A 20 -6.57 8.23 6.58
N PRO A 21 -7.05 8.90 7.66
CA PRO A 21 -8.41 9.44 7.69
C PRO A 21 -8.67 10.60 6.74
N VAL A 22 -7.63 11.31 6.26
CA VAL A 22 -7.80 12.52 5.44
C VAL A 22 -7.44 12.31 3.97
N PHE A 23 -7.05 11.10 3.57
CA PHE A 23 -6.67 10.79 2.19
C PHE A 23 -7.68 9.84 1.54
N GLN A 24 -8.30 10.29 0.45
CA GLN A 24 -9.17 9.48 -0.40
C GLN A 24 -8.45 9.20 -1.73
N PRO A 25 -8.10 7.93 -2.03
CA PRO A 25 -7.46 7.57 -3.30
C PRO A 25 -8.45 7.69 -4.46
N ASP A 26 -7.93 8.00 -5.64
CA ASP A 26 -8.74 8.09 -6.85
C ASP A 26 -9.42 6.75 -7.18
N GLY A 27 -10.68 6.81 -7.63
CA GLY A 27 -11.49 5.63 -7.94
C GLY A 27 -12.18 4.99 -6.73
N PHE A 28 -12.06 5.57 -5.54
CA PHE A 28 -12.74 5.12 -4.32
C PHE A 28 -13.42 6.29 -3.61
N ASP A 29 -14.50 6.00 -2.89
CA ASP A 29 -15.22 6.97 -2.05
C ASP A 29 -14.81 6.92 -0.57
N GLN A 30 -14.02 5.91 -0.20
CA GLN A 30 -13.50 5.69 1.14
C GLN A 30 -12.14 6.36 1.34
N THR A 31 -11.86 6.83 2.55
CA THR A 31 -10.50 7.18 2.97
C THR A 31 -9.69 5.90 3.21
N TYR A 32 -8.36 6.00 3.30
CA TYR A 32 -7.55 4.84 3.67
C TYR A 32 -7.88 4.27 5.05
N ALA A 33 -8.35 5.09 5.97
CA ALA A 33 -8.76 4.63 7.29
C ALA A 33 -10.06 3.82 7.24
N GLU A 34 -10.97 4.13 6.31
CA GLU A 34 -12.23 3.41 6.12
C GLU A 34 -12.06 2.07 5.37
N MET A 35 -10.90 1.84 4.75
CA MET A 35 -10.64 0.64 3.96
C MET A 35 -10.16 -0.54 4.80
N PRO A 36 -10.61 -1.77 4.50
CA PRO A 36 -9.97 -2.97 5.03
C PRO A 36 -8.47 -3.01 4.66
N LYS A 37 -7.62 -3.44 5.60
CA LYS A 37 -6.16 -3.51 5.40
C LYS A 37 -5.78 -4.29 4.13
N SER A 38 -6.49 -5.36 3.81
CA SER A 38 -6.27 -6.17 2.60
C SER A 38 -6.46 -5.36 1.32
N VAL A 39 -7.53 -4.56 1.23
CA VAL A 39 -7.83 -3.69 0.08
C VAL A 39 -6.80 -2.57 -0.02
N LYS A 40 -6.54 -1.87 1.10
CA LYS A 40 -5.51 -0.81 1.15
C LYS A 40 -4.14 -1.33 0.68
N ASN A 41 -3.75 -2.54 1.10
CA ASN A 41 -2.47 -3.12 0.71
C ASN A 41 -2.35 -3.40 -0.79
N GLN A 42 -3.46 -3.63 -1.50
CA GLN A 42 -3.44 -3.85 -2.95
C GLN A 42 -3.28 -2.54 -3.74
N ILE A 43 -3.84 -1.44 -3.24
CA ILE A 43 -3.91 -0.16 -3.99
C ILE A 43 -2.95 0.92 -3.49
N SER A 44 -2.41 0.76 -2.29
CA SER A 44 -1.53 1.75 -1.66
C SER A 44 -0.20 1.88 -2.40
N HIS A 45 0.42 3.05 -2.23
CA HIS A 45 1.74 3.35 -2.78
C HIS A 45 2.79 2.32 -2.32
N ARG A 46 2.71 1.90 -1.06
CA ARG A 46 3.56 0.84 -0.50
C ARG A 46 3.31 -0.50 -1.20
N GLY A 47 2.06 -0.89 -1.38
CA GLY A 47 1.69 -2.12 -2.09
C GLY A 47 2.23 -2.15 -3.52
N LYS A 48 2.04 -1.04 -4.26
CA LYS A 48 2.57 -0.86 -5.62
C LYS A 48 4.10 -0.90 -5.67
N ALA A 49 4.77 -0.22 -4.74
CA ALA A 49 6.23 -0.24 -4.66
C ALA A 49 6.75 -1.65 -4.39
N LEU A 50 6.12 -2.38 -3.46
CA LEU A 50 6.53 -3.75 -3.14
C LEU A 50 6.30 -4.72 -4.31
N ALA A 51 5.24 -4.52 -5.10
CA ALA A 51 5.01 -5.29 -6.31
C ALA A 51 6.16 -5.11 -7.33
N LEU A 52 6.65 -3.88 -7.51
CA LEU A 52 7.81 -3.60 -8.38
C LEU A 52 9.09 -4.25 -7.85
N VAL A 53 9.31 -4.23 -6.54
CA VAL A 53 10.46 -4.92 -5.92
C VAL A 53 10.37 -6.44 -6.17
N LYS A 54 9.18 -7.02 -5.97
CA LYS A 54 8.94 -8.45 -6.23
C LYS A 54 9.21 -8.81 -7.69
N GLU A 55 8.74 -7.99 -8.62
CA GLU A 55 8.98 -8.15 -10.06
C GLU A 55 10.48 -8.08 -10.39
N HIS A 56 11.20 -7.12 -9.81
CA HIS A 56 12.65 -6.98 -10.01
C HIS A 56 13.41 -8.25 -9.60
N PHE A 57 13.13 -8.80 -8.41
CA PHE A 57 13.79 -10.04 -7.96
C PHE A 57 13.42 -11.25 -8.82
N ALA A 58 12.19 -11.31 -9.33
CA ALA A 58 11.77 -12.37 -10.24
C ALA A 58 12.53 -12.29 -11.57
N ILE A 59 12.66 -11.10 -12.16
CA ILE A 59 13.43 -10.86 -13.40
C ILE A 59 14.92 -11.17 -13.19
N ALA A 60 15.47 -10.81 -12.04
CA ALA A 60 16.86 -11.10 -11.68
C ALA A 60 17.11 -12.59 -11.38
N ASN A 61 16.10 -13.46 -11.46
CA ASN A 61 16.15 -14.87 -11.06
C ASN A 61 16.73 -15.09 -9.65
N TYR A 62 16.48 -14.13 -8.76
CA TYR A 62 17.01 -14.17 -7.40
C TYR A 62 16.43 -15.37 -6.63
N LYS A 63 17.32 -16.14 -6.01
CA LYS A 63 16.95 -17.24 -5.10
C LYS A 63 17.17 -16.77 -3.68
N VAL A 64 16.08 -16.70 -2.91
CA VAL A 64 16.14 -16.41 -1.49
C VAL A 64 16.99 -17.50 -0.82
N GLN A 65 18.12 -17.11 -0.28
CA GLN A 65 18.92 -17.98 0.57
C GLN A 65 18.30 -17.93 1.96
N ASN A 66 17.62 -19.01 2.36
CA ASN A 66 17.22 -19.16 3.75
C ASN A 66 18.44 -19.67 4.51
N ASP A 67 19.10 -18.80 5.27
CA ASP A 67 20.26 -19.13 6.09
C ASP A 67 19.87 -19.81 7.42
N GLY A 68 18.76 -20.54 7.45
CA GLY A 68 18.39 -21.42 8.57
C GLY A 68 18.28 -20.77 9.95
N SER A 69 18.40 -19.45 10.08
CA SER A 69 18.39 -18.75 11.35
C SER A 69 17.02 -18.12 11.60
N ALA A 70 16.15 -18.95 12.19
CA ALA A 70 14.91 -18.51 12.84
C ALA A 70 15.17 -18.32 14.34
#